data_AF-A0A0G4MUW7-F1
#
_entry.id   AF-A0A0G4MUW7-F1
#
_cell.length_a   1.000
_cell.length_b   1.000
_cell.length_c   1.000
_cell.angle_alpha   90.00
_cell.angle_beta   90.00
_cell.angle_gamma   90.00
#
_symmetry.space_group_name_H-M   'P 1'
#
loop_
_entity.id
_entity.type
_entity.pdbx_description
1 polymer ?
#
loop_
_entity_poly.entity_id
_entity_poly.type
_entity_poly.pdbx_seq_one_letter_code
_entity_poly.pdbx_strand_id
1 'polypeptide(L)'
;MNAVADVNAISLFACVDYTGISLLIAASIMTTEYTAFYCDPVSRWSYMVSTAALGIIGVILPWHPTFNKANMAWARVAFFVGLGATGFLPILQLWYSHGRDFVVEFYSPIGKSIMVYLVGAIVYASQIPERWWPGCFDYIGGSHNLWHLAVLGGILFHYSAMQAFFEGAFRRAELECSVY
;
A
#
# COMPACT_ATOMS: atom_id res chain seq x y z
N MET A 1 20.49 -19.39 22.50
CA MET A 1 19.65 -19.78 21.34
C MET A 1 19.72 -18.63 20.36
N ASN A 2 20.16 -18.87 19.13
CA ASN A 2 20.19 -17.81 18.10
C ASN A 2 18.75 -17.50 17.67
N ALA A 3 18.41 -16.23 17.49
CA ALA A 3 17.05 -15.79 17.14
C ALA A 3 16.48 -16.46 15.86
N VAL A 4 17.36 -16.98 14.99
CA VAL A 4 17.02 -17.70 13.75
C VAL A 4 16.54 -19.14 13.99
N ALA A 5 16.72 -19.70 15.20
CA ALA A 5 16.29 -21.06 15.54
C ALA A 5 15.08 -21.09 16.49
N ASP A 6 14.65 -19.93 17.00
CA ASP A 6 13.49 -19.83 17.89
C ASP A 6 12.22 -19.52 17.08
N VAL A 7 11.35 -20.51 16.96
CA VAL A 7 10.08 -20.42 16.21
C VAL A 7 9.18 -19.30 16.76
N ASN A 8 9.20 -19.05 18.07
CA ASN A 8 8.40 -17.98 18.67
C ASN A 8 8.94 -16.60 18.28
N ALA A 9 10.26 -16.44 18.28
CA ALA A 9 10.89 -15.21 17.83
C ALA A 9 10.60 -14.95 16.35
N ILE A 10 10.73 -15.97 15.49
CA ILE A 10 10.41 -15.86 14.06
C ILE A 10 8.95 -15.45 13.85
N SER A 11 8.01 -16.08 14.56
CA SER A 11 6.59 -15.74 14.46
C SER A 11 6.32 -14.31 14.90
N LEU A 12 6.97 -13.83 15.96
CA LEU A 12 6.81 -12.47 16.45
C LEU A 12 7.29 -11.45 15.41
N PHE A 13 8.48 -11.65 14.85
CA PHE A 13 9.03 -10.73 13.85
C PHE A 13 8.25 -10.75 12.53
N ALA A 14 7.66 -11.88 12.16
CA ALA A 14 6.72 -11.93 11.03
C ALA A 14 5.48 -11.06 11.29
N CYS A 15 4.92 -11.06 12.51
CA CYS A 15 3.80 -10.17 12.85
C CYS A 15 4.21 -8.69 12.76
N VAL A 16 5.43 -8.34 13.20
CA VAL A 16 5.97 -6.98 13.08
C VAL A 16 6.12 -6.57 11.61
N ASP A 17 6.60 -7.46 10.75
CA ASP A 17 6.72 -7.21 9.31
C ASP A 17 5.35 -6.92 8.66
N TYR A 18 4.36 -7.79 8.89
CA TYR A 18 2.99 -7.56 8.39
C TYR A 18 2.34 -6.28 8.95
N THR A 19 2.67 -5.92 10.19
CA THR A 19 2.24 -4.65 10.80
C THR A 19 2.82 -3.47 10.03
N GLY A 20 4.12 -3.51 9.71
CA GLY A 20 4.80 -2.49 8.91
C GLY A 20 4.17 -2.31 7.52
N ILE A 21 3.89 -3.42 6.83
CA ILE A 21 3.21 -3.40 5.52
C ILE A 21 1.82 -2.73 5.64
N SER A 22 1.05 -3.08 6.66
CA SER A 22 -0.29 -2.52 6.89
C SER A 22 -0.25 -1.01 7.12
N LEU A 23 0.67 -0.55 7.98
CA LEU A 23 0.85 0.87 8.26
C LEU A 23 1.31 1.64 7.02
N LEU A 24 2.24 1.08 6.25
CA LEU A 24 2.74 1.70 5.01
C LEU A 24 1.62 1.91 3.99
N ILE A 25 0.81 0.88 3.74
CA ILE A 25 -0.33 0.95 2.80
C ILE A 25 -1.36 1.95 3.29
N ALA A 26 -1.80 1.86 4.55
CA ALA A 26 -2.81 2.74 5.10
C ALA A 26 -2.38 4.23 5.05
N ALA A 27 -1.14 4.54 5.47
CA ALA A 27 -0.63 5.90 5.43
C ALA A 27 -0.52 6.45 3.99
N SER A 28 -0.09 5.62 3.04
CA SER A 28 0.03 5.99 1.62
C SER A 28 -1.34 6.31 0.99
N ILE A 29 -2.35 5.50 1.29
CA ILE A 29 -3.71 5.71 0.80
C ILE A 29 -4.32 6.96 1.47
N MET A 30 -4.25 7.08 2.80
CA MET A 30 -4.85 8.21 3.53
C MET A 30 -4.28 9.56 3.08
N THR A 31 -2.97 9.66 2.86
CA THR A 31 -2.33 10.89 2.39
C THR A 31 -2.71 11.24 0.94
N THR A 32 -2.89 10.22 0.10
CA THR A 32 -3.43 10.38 -1.26
C THR A 32 -4.89 10.84 -1.23
N GLU A 33 -5.74 10.22 -0.40
CA GLU A 33 -7.15 10.60 -0.23
C GLU A 33 -7.29 12.05 0.29
N TYR A 34 -6.44 12.44 1.24
CA TYR A 34 -6.42 13.79 1.80
C TYR A 34 -6.20 14.86 0.72
N THR A 35 -5.24 14.62 -0.17
CA THR A 35 -4.88 15.56 -1.24
C THR A 35 -5.84 15.49 -2.42
N ALA A 36 -6.40 14.31 -2.71
CA ALA A 36 -7.37 14.10 -3.78
C ALA A 36 -8.71 14.80 -3.50
N PHE A 37 -9.25 14.65 -2.28
CA PHE A 37 -10.50 15.28 -1.84
C PHE A 37 -10.25 16.53 -1.02
N TYR A 38 -9.20 17.29 -1.35
CA TYR A 38 -8.81 18.43 -0.52
C TYR A 38 -9.93 19.48 -0.39
N CYS A 39 -10.69 19.74 -1.47
CA CYS A 39 -11.85 20.62 -1.46
C CYS A 39 -13.18 19.97 -1.02
N ASP A 40 -13.22 18.63 -0.84
CA ASP A 40 -14.44 17.85 -0.61
C ASP A 40 -14.39 17.19 0.79
N PRO A 41 -14.61 17.93 1.90
CA PRO A 41 -14.28 17.45 3.24
C PRO A 41 -15.12 16.25 3.70
N VAL A 42 -16.38 16.13 3.26
CA VAL A 42 -17.24 14.99 3.63
C VAL A 42 -16.66 13.70 3.07
N SER A 43 -16.36 13.67 1.76
CA SER A 43 -15.78 12.51 1.10
C SER A 43 -14.37 12.21 1.59
N ARG A 44 -13.55 13.26 1.82
CA ARG A 44 -12.21 13.12 2.41
C ARG A 44 -12.27 12.37 3.73
N TRP A 45 -13.09 12.83 4.67
CA TRP A 45 -13.20 12.20 5.99
C TRP A 45 -13.80 10.80 5.91
N SER A 46 -14.81 10.55 5.07
CA SER A 46 -15.39 9.21 4.95
C SER A 46 -14.38 8.18 4.47
N TYR A 47 -13.58 8.52 3.46
CA TYR A 47 -12.57 7.60 2.92
C TYR A 47 -11.40 7.44 3.90
N MET A 48 -10.85 8.54 4.43
CA MET A 48 -9.73 8.47 5.37
C MET A 48 -10.05 7.68 6.64
N VAL A 49 -11.26 7.85 7.21
CA VAL A 49 -11.69 7.08 8.39
C VAL A 49 -11.85 5.60 8.05
N SER A 50 -12.42 5.29 6.88
CA SER A 50 -12.55 3.90 6.40
C SER A 50 -11.19 3.25 6.21
N THR A 51 -10.26 3.94 5.55
CA THR A 51 -8.87 3.49 5.35
C THR A 51 -8.12 3.36 6.67
N ALA A 52 -8.30 4.28 7.61
CA ALA A 52 -7.70 4.18 8.95
C ALA A 52 -8.23 2.97 9.72
N ALA A 53 -9.55 2.73 9.69
CA ALA A 53 -10.17 1.57 10.33
C ALA A 53 -9.65 0.26 9.75
N LEU A 54 -9.57 0.16 8.41
CA LEU A 54 -8.98 -1.01 7.76
C LEU A 54 -7.49 -1.14 8.06
N GLY A 55 -6.74 -0.04 8.12
CA GLY A 55 -5.33 -0.04 8.53
C GLY A 55 -5.15 -0.63 9.94
N ILE A 56 -5.98 -0.21 10.90
CA ILE A 56 -5.97 -0.76 12.28
C ILE A 56 -6.29 -2.26 12.26
N ILE A 57 -7.28 -2.69 11.48
CA ILE A 57 -7.60 -4.11 11.33
C ILE A 57 -6.39 -4.86 10.74
N GLY A 58 -5.72 -4.30 9.73
CA GLY A 58 -4.52 -4.87 9.13
C GLY A 58 -3.35 -4.98 10.12
N VAL A 59 -3.25 -4.07 11.07
CA VAL A 59 -2.28 -4.15 12.17
C VAL A 59 -2.66 -5.23 13.17
N ILE A 60 -3.93 -5.38 13.54
CA ILE A 60 -4.36 -6.33 14.57
C ILE A 60 -4.37 -7.77 14.06
N LEU A 61 -4.83 -7.99 12.82
CA LEU A 61 -5.06 -9.32 12.26
C LEU A 61 -3.82 -10.25 12.31
N PRO A 62 -2.60 -9.82 11.94
CA PRO A 62 -1.40 -10.67 12.01
C PRO A 62 -1.08 -11.18 13.41
N TRP A 63 -1.44 -10.44 14.45
CA TRP A 63 -1.18 -10.81 15.85
C TRP A 63 -2.19 -11.81 16.41
N HIS A 64 -3.30 -12.05 15.69
CA HIS A 64 -4.28 -13.01 16.13
C HIS A 64 -3.82 -14.45 15.83
N PRO A 65 -3.71 -15.34 16.83
CA PRO A 65 -3.10 -16.67 16.68
C PRO A 65 -3.83 -17.59 15.71
N THR A 66 -5.12 -17.35 15.47
CA THR A 66 -5.88 -18.09 14.44
C THR A 66 -5.53 -17.61 13.04
N PHE A 67 -5.30 -16.31 12.87
CA PHE A 67 -5.09 -15.67 11.57
C PHE A 67 -3.63 -15.76 11.08
N ASN A 68 -2.68 -15.93 12.02
CA ASN A 68 -1.28 -16.17 11.70
C ASN A 68 -0.98 -17.62 11.24
N LYS A 69 -1.96 -18.53 11.32
CA LYS A 69 -1.77 -19.91 10.85
C LYS A 69 -1.54 -19.94 9.33
N ALA A 70 -0.72 -20.89 8.88
CA ALA A 70 -0.43 -21.08 7.46
C ALA A 70 -1.71 -21.37 6.62
N ASN A 71 -2.69 -22.05 7.21
CA ASN A 71 -3.97 -22.35 6.55
C ASN A 71 -4.90 -21.13 6.36
N MET A 72 -4.61 -19.99 6.98
CA MET A 72 -5.35 -18.72 6.80
C MET A 72 -4.62 -17.70 5.91
N ALA A 73 -3.57 -18.14 5.20
CA ALA A 73 -2.84 -17.27 4.27
C ALA A 73 -3.76 -16.63 3.20
N TRP A 74 -4.77 -17.37 2.72
CA TRP A 74 -5.76 -16.86 1.76
C TRP A 74 -6.58 -15.69 2.33
N ALA A 75 -6.92 -15.72 3.63
CA ALA A 75 -7.70 -14.66 4.28
C ALA A 75 -6.87 -13.38 4.43
N ARG A 76 -5.56 -13.50 4.71
CA ARG A 76 -4.63 -12.37 4.71
C ARG A 76 -4.54 -11.73 3.33
N VAL A 77 -4.34 -12.54 2.29
CA VAL A 77 -4.29 -12.06 0.90
C VAL A 77 -5.61 -11.38 0.52
N ALA A 78 -6.75 -12.01 0.80
CA ALA A 78 -8.06 -11.44 0.51
C ALA A 78 -8.29 -10.09 1.23
N PHE A 79 -7.84 -9.96 2.48
CA PHE A 79 -7.92 -8.72 3.23
C PHE A 79 -7.09 -7.59 2.59
N PHE A 80 -5.81 -7.84 2.28
CA PHE A 80 -4.94 -6.82 1.67
C PHE A 80 -5.37 -6.46 0.24
N VAL A 81 -5.85 -7.43 -0.54
CA VAL A 81 -6.43 -7.18 -1.87
C VAL A 81 -7.72 -6.37 -1.74
N GLY A 82 -8.58 -6.70 -0.78
CA GLY A 82 -9.79 -5.93 -0.48
C GLY A 82 -9.49 -4.49 -0.06
N LEU A 83 -8.49 -4.29 0.80
CA LEU A 83 -7.97 -2.98 1.18
C LEU A 83 -7.43 -2.19 -0.01
N GLY A 84 -6.70 -2.84 -0.93
CA GLY A 84 -6.30 -2.19 -2.18
C GLY A 84 -7.50 -1.82 -3.06
N ALA A 85 -8.52 -2.69 -3.10
CA ALA A 85 -9.72 -2.47 -3.90
C ALA A 85 -10.60 -1.32 -3.39
N THR A 86 -10.55 -0.98 -2.10
CA THR A 86 -11.25 0.22 -1.60
C THR A 86 -10.73 1.50 -2.24
N GLY A 87 -9.48 1.51 -2.73
CA GLY A 87 -8.91 2.62 -3.49
C GLY A 87 -9.58 2.89 -4.85
N PHE A 88 -10.38 1.96 -5.39
CA PHE A 88 -11.16 2.22 -6.61
C PHE A 88 -12.38 3.10 -6.37
N LEU A 89 -13.00 3.03 -5.18
CA LEU A 89 -14.16 3.84 -4.83
C LEU A 89 -13.88 5.35 -4.90
N PRO A 90 -12.81 5.90 -4.28
CA PRO A 90 -12.49 7.31 -4.38
C PRO A 90 -12.15 7.73 -5.83
N ILE A 91 -11.45 6.88 -6.59
CA ILE A 91 -11.15 7.14 -8.01
C ILE A 91 -12.45 7.26 -8.82
N LEU A 92 -13.39 6.34 -8.61
CA LEU A 92 -14.69 6.37 -9.28
C LEU A 92 -15.48 7.62 -8.90
N GLN A 93 -15.51 8.00 -7.61
CA GLN A 93 -16.20 9.21 -7.19
C GLN A 93 -15.60 10.45 -7.87
N LEU A 94 -14.26 10.60 -7.88
CA LEU A 94 -13.57 11.73 -8.52
C LEU A 94 -13.82 11.76 -10.03
N TRP A 95 -13.90 10.60 -10.68
CA TRP A 95 -14.24 10.52 -12.10
C TRP A 95 -15.65 11.07 -12.35
N TYR A 96 -16.64 10.70 -11.52
CA TYR A 96 -18.00 11.21 -11.66
C TYR A 96 -18.15 12.69 -11.29
N SER A 97 -17.41 13.19 -10.29
CA SER A 97 -17.56 14.56 -9.80
C SER A 97 -16.71 15.59 -10.56
N HIS A 98 -15.46 15.25 -10.89
CA HIS A 98 -14.46 16.17 -11.47
C HIS A 98 -14.04 15.80 -12.90
N GLY A 99 -14.52 14.65 -13.40
CA GLY A 99 -14.27 14.20 -14.76
C GLY A 99 -13.00 13.36 -14.91
N ARG A 100 -12.84 12.77 -16.11
CA ARG A 100 -11.75 11.85 -16.43
C ARG A 100 -10.38 12.54 -16.39
N ASP A 101 -10.29 13.74 -16.95
CA ASP A 101 -9.01 14.42 -17.15
C ASP A 101 -8.38 14.76 -15.80
N PHE A 102 -9.19 15.20 -14.83
CA PHE A 102 -8.77 15.42 -13.45
C PHE A 102 -8.16 14.15 -12.83
N VAL A 103 -8.83 13.00 -12.95
CA VAL A 103 -8.35 11.73 -12.39
C VAL A 103 -7.03 11.29 -13.02
N VAL A 104 -6.91 11.39 -14.35
CA VAL A 104 -5.69 11.00 -15.06
C VAL A 104 -4.53 11.91 -14.66
N GLU A 105 -4.75 13.23 -14.62
CA GLU A 105 -3.74 14.20 -14.23
C GLU A 105 -3.31 14.01 -12.78
N PHE A 106 -4.28 13.86 -11.88
CA PHE A 106 -4.02 13.68 -10.44
C PHE A 106 -3.27 12.37 -10.15
N TYR A 107 -3.65 11.23 -10.74
CA TYR A 107 -3.03 9.94 -10.43
C TYR A 107 -1.81 9.60 -11.30
N SER A 108 -1.48 10.39 -12.33
CA SER A 108 -0.29 10.15 -13.17
C SER A 108 1.03 10.08 -12.38
N PRO A 109 1.32 10.97 -11.40
CA PRO A 109 2.56 10.93 -10.63
C PRO A 109 2.78 9.63 -9.84
N ILE A 110 1.71 9.05 -9.29
CA ILE A 110 1.78 7.82 -8.48
C ILE A 110 1.87 6.54 -9.34
N GLY A 111 1.60 6.63 -10.64
CA GLY A 111 1.59 5.47 -11.54
C GLY A 111 2.89 4.66 -11.53
N LYS A 112 4.04 5.34 -11.43
CA LYS A 112 5.36 4.67 -11.31
C LYS A 112 5.47 3.84 -10.03
N SER A 113 5.02 4.40 -8.91
CA SER A 113 4.99 3.69 -7.62
C SER A 113 4.14 2.42 -7.72
N ILE A 114 2.92 2.55 -8.26
CA ILE A 114 1.98 1.42 -8.39
C ILE A 114 2.58 0.33 -9.27
N MET A 115 3.17 0.69 -10.41
CA MET A 115 3.79 -0.26 -11.33
C MET A 115 4.91 -1.06 -10.65
N VAL A 116 5.80 -0.40 -9.92
CA VAL A 116 6.91 -1.07 -9.23
C VAL A 116 6.40 -2.02 -8.14
N TYR A 117 5.42 -1.59 -7.34
CA TYR A 117 4.79 -2.47 -6.35
C TYR A 117 4.14 -3.69 -6.99
N LEU A 118 3.39 -3.51 -8.09
CA LEU A 118 2.72 -4.62 -8.79
C LEU A 118 3.73 -5.61 -9.37
N VAL A 119 4.78 -5.13 -10.05
CA VAL A 119 5.83 -6.00 -10.59
C VAL A 119 6.55 -6.73 -9.46
N GLY A 120 6.90 -6.04 -8.38
CA GLY A 120 7.53 -6.66 -7.21
C GLY A 120 6.64 -7.74 -6.58
N ALA A 121 5.34 -7.49 -6.45
CA ALA A 121 4.39 -8.45 -5.87
C ALA A 121 4.25 -9.70 -6.75
N ILE A 122 4.22 -9.52 -8.08
CA ILE A 122 4.20 -10.64 -9.04
C ILE A 122 5.49 -11.47 -8.93
N VAL A 123 6.65 -10.82 -8.87
CA VAL A 123 7.96 -11.48 -8.72
C VAL A 123 7.99 -12.29 -7.41
N TYR A 124 7.57 -11.69 -6.30
CA TYR A 124 7.47 -12.35 -5.00
C TYR A 124 6.53 -13.57 -5.03
N ALA A 125 5.30 -13.39 -5.53
CA ALA A 125 4.29 -14.44 -5.53
C ALA A 125 4.65 -15.61 -6.46
N SER A 126 5.35 -15.32 -7.57
CA SER A 126 5.78 -16.33 -8.54
C SER A 126 7.05 -17.07 -8.13
N GLN A 127 7.78 -16.58 -7.11
CA GLN A 127 9.08 -17.10 -6.66
C GLN A 127 10.14 -17.09 -7.78
N ILE A 128 10.08 -16.11 -8.67
CA ILE A 128 11.04 -15.94 -9.76
C ILE A 128 12.15 -14.99 -9.26
N PRO A 129 13.44 -15.27 -9.51
CA PRO A 129 14.01 -16.29 -10.42
C PRO A 129 14.37 -17.63 -9.77
N GLU A 130 14.28 -17.79 -8.44
CA GLU A 130 14.72 -19.01 -7.74
C GLU A 130 13.94 -20.27 -8.16
N ARG A 131 12.70 -20.09 -8.61
CA ARG A 131 11.90 -21.16 -9.23
C ARG A 131 12.50 -21.69 -10.52
N TRP A 132 13.18 -20.84 -11.30
CA TRP A 132 13.80 -21.22 -12.58
C TRP A 132 15.18 -21.84 -12.40
N TRP A 133 15.96 -21.35 -11.44
CA TRP A 133 17.29 -21.87 -11.13
C TRP A 133 17.47 -22.08 -9.62
N PRO A 134 16.99 -23.22 -9.08
CA PRO A 134 17.14 -23.56 -7.68
C PRO A 134 18.62 -23.61 -7.27
N GLY A 135 18.96 -23.03 -6.11
CA GLY A 135 20.33 -22.99 -5.59
C GLY A 135 21.20 -21.85 -6.12
N CYS A 136 20.79 -21.14 -7.18
CA CYS A 136 21.57 -20.02 -7.74
C CYS A 136 21.33 -18.69 -7.00
N PHE A 137 20.19 -18.54 -6.32
CA PHE A 137 19.73 -17.28 -5.73
C PHE A 137 19.55 -17.36 -4.21
N ASP A 138 20.24 -18.30 -3.54
CA ASP A 138 20.05 -18.59 -2.11
C ASP A 138 20.47 -17.43 -1.19
N TYR A 139 21.38 -16.56 -1.65
CA TYR A 139 21.91 -15.44 -0.85
C TYR A 139 21.53 -14.06 -1.40
N ILE A 140 21.49 -13.89 -2.72
CA ILE A 140 21.26 -12.60 -3.39
C ILE A 140 20.38 -12.83 -4.61
N GLY A 141 19.42 -11.94 -4.82
CA GLY A 141 18.61 -11.89 -6.04
C GLY A 141 17.43 -12.84 -6.05
N GLY A 142 17.13 -13.49 -4.92
CA GLY A 142 15.87 -14.23 -4.76
C GLY A 142 14.67 -13.29 -4.76
N SER A 143 13.48 -13.82 -5.08
CA SER A 143 12.25 -13.05 -5.22
C SER A 143 11.93 -12.17 -4.01
N HIS A 144 12.24 -12.61 -2.79
CA HIS A 144 12.04 -11.83 -1.57
C HIS A 144 13.02 -10.65 -1.46
N ASN A 145 14.27 -10.80 -1.91
CA ASN A 145 15.18 -9.64 -2.00
C ASN A 145 14.68 -8.63 -3.03
N LEU A 146 14.25 -9.11 -4.19
CA LEU A 146 13.69 -8.27 -5.25
C LEU A 146 12.40 -7.58 -4.80
N TRP A 147 11.57 -8.25 -3.99
CA TRP A 147 10.39 -7.67 -3.35
C TRP A 147 10.76 -6.46 -2.48
N HIS A 148 11.73 -6.60 -1.58
CA HIS A 148 12.16 -5.47 -0.74
C HIS A 148 12.73 -4.31 -1.56
N LEU A 149 13.49 -4.59 -2.64
CA LEU A 149 13.96 -3.54 -3.56
C LEU A 149 12.79 -2.83 -4.26
N ALA A 150 11.76 -3.58 -4.67
CA ALA A 150 10.56 -3.02 -5.25
C ALA A 150 9.77 -2.17 -4.25
N VAL A 151 9.65 -2.60 -2.99
CA VAL A 151 9.01 -1.81 -1.91
C VAL A 151 9.77 -0.51 -1.68
N LEU A 152 11.11 -0.54 -1.64
CA LEU A 152 11.95 0.65 -1.51
C LEU A 152 11.78 1.60 -2.70
N GLY A 153 11.84 1.09 -3.93
CA GLY A 153 11.62 1.90 -5.13
C GLY A 153 10.20 2.48 -5.19
N GLY A 154 9.20 1.68 -4.81
CA GLY A 154 7.81 2.06 -4.73
C GLY A 154 7.60 3.24 -3.77
N ILE A 155 8.12 3.16 -2.55
CA ILE A 155 7.96 4.26 -1.57
C ILE A 155 8.71 5.53 -1.99
N LEU A 156 9.86 5.42 -2.66
CA LEU A 156 10.57 6.59 -3.18
C LEU A 156 9.76 7.29 -4.28
N PHE A 157 9.19 6.53 -5.22
CA PHE A 157 8.29 7.10 -6.24
C PHE A 157 7.01 7.65 -5.63
N HIS A 158 6.45 6.99 -4.62
CA HIS A 158 5.28 7.45 -3.90
C HIS A 158 5.57 8.78 -3.17
N TYR A 159 6.74 8.90 -2.53
CA TYR A 159 7.17 10.13 -1.88
C TYR A 159 7.28 11.29 -2.87
N SER A 160 7.90 11.08 -4.04
CA SER A 160 7.94 12.10 -5.10
C SER A 160 6.54 12.47 -5.62
N ALA A 161 5.63 11.50 -5.77
CA ALA A 161 4.24 11.77 -6.13
C ALA A 161 3.52 12.60 -5.05
N MET A 162 3.79 12.30 -3.78
CA MET A 162 3.19 12.98 -2.64
C MET A 162 3.61 14.47 -2.59
N GLN A 163 4.85 14.79 -2.94
CA GLN A 163 5.29 16.19 -3.08
C GLN A 163 4.42 16.95 -4.11
N ALA A 164 4.19 16.35 -5.29
CA ALA A 164 3.32 16.94 -6.31
C ALA A 164 1.85 17.03 -5.85
N PHE A 165 1.36 16.04 -5.09
CA PHE A 165 0.00 16.04 -4.55
C PHE A 165 -0.24 17.17 -3.55
N PHE A 166 0.69 17.37 -2.61
CA PHE A 166 0.58 18.45 -1.63
C PHE A 166 0.76 19.82 -2.26
N GLU A 167 1.68 19.98 -3.22
CA GLU A 167 1.81 21.23 -3.99
C GLU A 167 0.50 21.55 -4.72
N GLY A 168 -0.09 20.58 -5.42
CA GLY A 168 -1.38 20.74 -6.07
C GLY A 168 -2.52 21.03 -5.10
N ALA A 169 -2.54 20.37 -3.93
CA ALA A 169 -3.55 20.59 -2.90
C ALA A 169 -3.50 22.03 -2.34
N PHE A 170 -2.31 22.55 -2.02
CA PHE A 170 -2.16 23.92 -1.54
C PHE A 170 -2.55 24.96 -2.60
N ARG A 171 -2.21 24.71 -3.87
CA ARG A 171 -2.65 25.57 -4.97
C ARG A 171 -4.17 25.60 -5.11
N ARG A 172 -4.85 24.46 -5.00
CA ARG A 172 -6.32 24.39 -5.01
C ARG A 172 -6.93 25.09 -3.79
N ALA A 173 -6.27 25.03 -2.64
CA ALA A 173 -6.70 25.74 -1.43
C ALA A 173 -6.80 27.26 -1.64
N GLU A 174 -5.85 27.83 -2.39
CA GLU A 174 -5.81 29.27 -2.66
C GLU A 174 -6.79 29.72 -3.74
N LEU A 175 -7.04 28.87 -4.75
CA LEU A 175 -7.72 29.27 -5.98
C LEU A 175 -9.14 28.71 -6.16
N GLU A 176 -9.43 27.53 -5.58
CA GLU A 176 -10.60 26.72 -5.97
C GLU A 176 -11.45 26.29 -4.77
N CYS A 177 -10.84 26.01 -3.61
CA CYS A 177 -11.58 25.52 -2.43
C CYS A 177 -12.19 26.64 -1.56
N SER A 178 -12.51 27.82 -2.11
CA SER A 178 -12.85 29.05 -1.35
C SER A 178 -14.19 29.04 -0.59
N VAL A 179 -14.84 27.89 -0.42
CA VAL A 179 -16.19 27.76 0.16
C VAL A 179 -16.17 27.02 1.51
N TYR A 180 -14.98 26.87 2.11
CA TYR A 180 -14.80 26.74 3.55
C TYR A 180 -13.87 27.83 4.06
#